data_AF-A0A0N4XPV7-F1
#
_entry.id   AF-A0A0N4XPV7-F1
#
_cell.length_a   1.000
_cell.length_b   1.000
_cell.length_c   1.000
_cell.angle_alpha   90.00
_cell.angle_beta   90.00
_cell.angle_gamma   90.00
#
_symmetry.space_group_name_H-M   'P 1'
#
loop_
_entity.id
_entity.type
_entity.pdbx_description
1 polymer ?
#
loop_
_entity_poly.entity_id
_entity_poly.type
_entity_poly.pdbx_seq_one_letter_code
_entity_poly.pdbx_strand_id
1 'polypeptide(L)'
;MNQALAVDENSDESAIGSLLWQLPCSEFENLWENLVYDTDLKNELMSYVHALIQLSDKGADMKVINVNRLIILLGPPGTGKTSLCRGVAQHLSIRLNSRYSSSVMVEINSHSLFSKWFSESGKLVLRMFDQIDELAEDGRCMVFVLIDEVIFST
;
A
#
# COMPACT_ATOMS: atom_id res chain seq x y z
N MET A 1 13.07 11.77 -7.67
CA MET A 1 13.73 12.64 -6.67
C MET A 1 13.07 12.30 -5.34
N ASN A 2 13.70 11.41 -4.57
CA ASN A 2 13.09 10.80 -3.39
C ASN A 2 13.01 11.85 -2.28
N GLN A 3 11.80 12.28 -1.94
CA GLN A 3 11.57 13.08 -0.75
C GLN A 3 11.35 12.12 0.42
N ALA A 4 12.33 12.04 1.30
CA ALA A 4 12.06 11.70 2.69
C ALA A 4 11.05 12.72 3.21
N LEU A 5 10.05 12.26 3.97
CA LEU A 5 9.16 13.14 4.71
C LEU A 5 10.03 14.13 5.49
N ALA A 6 9.85 15.43 5.25
CA ALA A 6 10.38 16.45 6.14
C ALA A 6 9.57 16.37 7.44
N VAL A 7 10.06 15.52 8.35
CA VAL A 7 9.70 15.49 9.76
C VAL A 7 10.88 16.11 10.49
N ASP A 8 10.60 16.93 11.49
CA ASP A 8 11.54 17.64 12.37
C ASP A 8 12.92 16.99 12.52
N GLU A 9 13.95 17.84 12.58
CA GLU A 9 15.40 17.55 12.69
C GLU A 9 15.83 16.80 13.98
N ASN A 10 15.07 15.78 14.42
CA ASN A 10 15.42 14.81 15.45
C ASN A 10 15.06 13.36 15.06
N SER A 11 14.74 13.08 13.79
CA SER A 11 14.05 11.86 13.36
C SER A 11 14.93 10.78 12.72
N ASP A 12 15.98 10.31 13.40
CA ASP A 12 16.73 9.11 12.95
C ASP A 12 16.00 7.78 13.30
N GLU A 13 14.93 7.82 14.11
CA GLU A 13 14.16 6.63 14.53
C GLU A 13 12.91 6.33 13.67
N SER A 14 12.44 7.29 12.86
CA SER A 14 11.13 7.19 12.16
C SER A 14 11.17 6.42 10.84
N ALA A 15 12.36 6.22 10.26
CA ALA A 15 12.54 5.64 8.92
C ALA A 15 12.94 4.15 8.95
N ILE A 16 12.78 3.48 10.08
CA ILE A 16 13.23 2.09 10.24
C ILE A 16 12.11 1.17 9.74
N GLY A 17 12.22 0.65 8.52
CA GLY A 17 11.45 -0.50 8.05
C GLY A 17 10.25 -0.23 7.13
N SER A 18 9.92 1.01 6.83
CA SER A 18 8.92 1.39 5.82
C SER A 18 9.46 2.40 4.81
N LEU A 19 8.90 2.39 3.60
CA LEU A 19 9.18 3.32 2.50
C LEU A 19 7.88 4.04 2.13
N LEU A 20 7.92 5.37 2.07
CA LEU A 20 6.81 6.18 1.56
C LEU A 20 7.06 6.58 0.11
N TRP A 21 6.08 6.37 -0.74
CA TRP A 21 6.07 6.75 -2.15
C TRP A 21 4.93 7.72 -2.41
N GLN A 22 5.20 8.86 -3.04
CA GLN A 22 4.16 9.72 -3.60
C GLN A 22 3.75 9.18 -4.96
N LEU A 23 2.44 9.08 -5.21
CA LEU A 23 1.92 8.53 -6.46
C LEU A 23 1.22 9.61 -7.30
N PRO A 24 1.34 9.56 -8.63
CA PRO A 24 2.19 8.64 -9.39
C PRO A 24 3.70 8.98 -9.26
N CYS A 25 4.57 7.97 -9.26
CA CYS A 25 6.03 8.15 -9.28
C CYS A 25 6.70 7.55 -10.53
N SER A 26 7.91 8.01 -10.83
CA SER A 26 8.73 7.53 -11.94
C SER A 26 9.19 6.07 -11.76
N GLU A 27 9.40 5.66 -10.51
CA GLU A 27 9.92 4.36 -10.14
C GLU A 27 8.93 3.23 -10.47
N PHE A 28 7.62 3.56 -10.52
CA PHE A 28 6.55 2.62 -10.86
C PHE A 28 6.05 2.79 -12.30
N GLU A 29 6.69 3.65 -13.09
CA GLU A 29 6.36 3.85 -14.49
C GLU A 29 6.67 2.57 -15.31
N ASN A 30 5.79 2.23 -16.25
CA ASN A 30 5.87 1.03 -17.11
C ASN A 30 5.81 -0.32 -16.36
N LEU A 31 5.70 -0.30 -15.03
CA LEU A 31 5.76 -1.49 -14.19
C LEU A 31 4.54 -2.38 -14.45
N TRP A 32 3.38 -1.78 -14.70
CA TRP A 32 2.19 -2.50 -15.10
C TRP A 32 2.31 -3.11 -16.49
N GLU A 33 2.76 -2.35 -17.48
CA GLU A 33 2.88 -2.77 -18.88
C GLU A 33 3.85 -3.96 -19.02
N ASN A 34 4.93 -3.95 -18.23
CA ASN A 34 5.94 -5.01 -18.23
C ASN A 34 5.49 -6.30 -17.50
N LEU A 35 4.43 -6.25 -16.70
CA LEU A 35 3.86 -7.44 -16.06
C LEU A 35 2.94 -8.18 -17.03
N VAL A 36 3.41 -9.34 -17.48
CA VAL A 36 2.70 -10.27 -18.36
C VAL A 36 2.28 -11.50 -17.56
N TYR A 37 0.99 -11.79 -17.59
CA TYR A 37 0.40 -13.01 -17.03
C TYR A 37 -0.39 -13.70 -18.14
N ASP A 38 -0.39 -15.03 -18.16
CA ASP A 38 -1.15 -15.81 -19.15
C ASP A 38 -2.66 -15.72 -18.93
N THR A 39 -3.07 -15.29 -17.73
CA THR A 39 -4.47 -15.10 -17.33
C THR A 39 -4.85 -13.62 -17.29
N ASP A 40 -6.15 -13.35 -17.24
CA ASP A 40 -6.69 -11.98 -17.16
C ASP A 40 -6.57 -11.35 -15.75
N LEU A 41 -5.65 -11.87 -14.93
CA LEU A 41 -5.45 -11.52 -13.52
C LEU A 41 -5.39 -10.01 -13.27
N LYS A 42 -4.69 -9.28 -14.16
CA LYS A 42 -4.53 -7.83 -14.05
C LYS A 42 -5.89 -7.11 -14.14
N ASN A 43 -6.72 -7.47 -15.10
CA ASN A 43 -8.00 -6.81 -15.30
C ASN A 43 -9.02 -7.24 -14.24
N GLU A 44 -8.99 -8.51 -13.82
CA GLU A 44 -9.80 -9.00 -12.70
C GLU A 44 -9.47 -8.26 -11.40
N LEU A 45 -8.18 -8.14 -11.07
CA LEU A 45 -7.73 -7.43 -9.88
C LEU A 45 -8.12 -5.96 -9.92
N MET A 46 -7.88 -5.26 -11.04
CA MET A 46 -8.26 -3.85 -11.19
C MET A 46 -9.75 -3.63 -11.06
N SER A 47 -10.57 -4.51 -11.66
CA SER A 47 -12.03 -4.44 -11.58
C SER A 47 -12.50 -4.65 -10.15
N TYR A 48 -11.90 -5.61 -9.45
CA TYR A 48 -12.20 -5.88 -8.04
C TYR A 48 -11.85 -4.68 -7.14
N VAL A 49 -10.65 -4.11 -7.28
CA VAL A 49 -10.23 -2.95 -6.46
C VAL A 49 -11.14 -1.75 -6.74
N HIS A 50 -11.48 -1.51 -8.01
CA HIS A 50 -12.40 -0.43 -8.37
C HIS A 50 -13.78 -0.62 -7.73
N ALA A 51 -14.31 -1.83 -7.71
CA ALA A 51 -15.57 -2.14 -7.03
C ALA A 51 -15.48 -1.88 -5.51
N LEU A 52 -14.37 -2.24 -4.86
CA LEU A 52 -14.16 -1.97 -3.43
C LEU A 52 -14.17 -0.47 -3.11
N ILE A 53 -13.56 0.35 -3.96
CA ILE A 53 -13.53 1.81 -3.82
C ILE A 53 -14.94 2.39 -4.00
N GLN A 54 -15.66 1.97 -5.05
CA GLN A 54 -17.02 2.42 -5.31
C GLN A 54 -18.00 2.04 -4.20
N LEU A 55 -17.87 0.84 -3.63
CA LEU A 55 -18.67 0.41 -2.47
C LEU A 55 -18.33 1.23 -1.22
N SER A 56 -17.05 1.53 -1.02
CA SER A 56 -16.57 2.37 0.08
C SER A 56 -17.09 3.80 -0.01
N ASP A 57 -17.11 4.41 -1.20
CA ASP A 57 -17.61 5.77 -1.43
C ASP A 57 -19.13 5.89 -1.19
N LYS A 58 -19.89 4.81 -1.39
CA LYS A 58 -21.34 4.79 -1.15
C LYS A 58 -21.71 4.67 0.33
N GLY A 59 -20.72 4.63 1.24
CA GLY A 59 -20.95 4.47 2.67
C GLY A 59 -21.66 3.16 3.00
N ALA A 60 -21.36 2.10 2.24
CA ALA A 60 -21.93 0.78 2.49
C ALA A 60 -21.69 0.40 3.95
N ASP A 61 -22.76 0.04 4.66
CA ASP A 61 -22.65 -0.38 6.05
C ASP A 61 -21.81 -1.66 6.10
N MET A 62 -20.60 -1.53 6.65
CA MET A 62 -19.65 -2.64 6.78
C MET A 62 -20.22 -3.81 7.60
N LYS A 63 -21.28 -3.58 8.39
CA LYS A 63 -21.99 -4.63 9.15
C LYS A 63 -22.97 -5.43 8.29
N VAL A 64 -23.43 -4.87 7.17
CA VAL A 64 -24.37 -5.51 6.23
C VAL A 64 -23.62 -6.10 5.04
N ILE A 65 -22.61 -5.38 4.53
CA ILE A 65 -21.74 -5.82 3.44
C ILE A 65 -20.30 -5.74 3.93
N ASN A 66 -19.65 -6.89 4.08
CA ASN A 66 -18.26 -6.94 4.55
C ASN A 66 -17.29 -6.47 3.46
N VAL A 67 -17.06 -5.16 3.37
CA VAL A 67 -16.10 -4.56 2.43
C VAL A 67 -14.77 -4.37 3.14
N ASN A 68 -14.01 -5.46 3.25
CA ASN A 68 -12.64 -5.40 3.74
C ASN A 68 -11.73 -4.84 2.65
N ARG A 69 -11.11 -3.68 2.90
CA ARG A 69 -10.17 -3.00 1.99
C ARG A 69 -8.79 -3.69 1.99
N LEU A 70 -8.78 -5.01 2.04
CA LEU A 70 -7.59 -5.85 2.14
C LEU A 70 -7.56 -6.81 0.95
N ILE A 71 -6.41 -6.86 0.28
CA ILE A 71 -6.15 -7.77 -0.83
C ILE A 71 -4.93 -8.60 -0.48
N ILE A 72 -5.04 -9.92 -0.64
CA ILE A 72 -3.95 -10.86 -0.40
C ILE A 72 -3.59 -11.51 -1.73
N LEU A 73 -2.34 -11.34 -2.16
CA LEU A 73 -1.81 -12.00 -3.35
C LEU A 73 -1.01 -13.23 -2.92
N LEU A 74 -1.45 -14.42 -3.35
CA LEU A 74 -0.80 -15.69 -3.06
C LEU A 74 -0.11 -16.23 -4.31
N GLY A 75 1.13 -16.67 -4.16
CA GLY A 75 1.86 -17.33 -5.24
C GLY A 75 3.34 -17.52 -4.94
N PRO A 76 4.05 -18.36 -5.72
CA PRO A 76 5.48 -18.62 -5.56
C PRO A 76 6.34 -17.34 -5.53
N PRO A 77 7.53 -17.36 -4.91
CA PRO A 77 8.46 -16.24 -5.00
C PRO A 77 8.85 -15.97 -6.48
N GLY A 78 9.08 -14.71 -6.81
CA GLY A 78 9.46 -14.30 -8.18
C GLY A 78 8.32 -14.13 -9.18
N THR A 79 7.05 -14.34 -8.81
CA THR A 79 5.89 -14.14 -9.71
C THR A 79 5.44 -12.67 -9.86
N GLY A 80 6.23 -11.72 -9.36
CA GLY A 80 5.96 -10.29 -9.51
C GLY A 80 4.82 -9.74 -8.65
N LYS A 81 4.46 -10.38 -7.53
CA LYS A 81 3.36 -9.93 -6.64
C LYS A 81 3.56 -8.50 -6.13
N THR A 82 4.74 -8.20 -5.58
CA THR A 82 5.12 -6.86 -5.11
C THR A 82 5.04 -5.83 -6.23
N SER A 83 5.56 -6.20 -7.40
CA SER A 83 5.47 -5.40 -8.62
C SER A 83 4.01 -5.15 -9.02
N LEU A 84 3.16 -6.16 -9.00
CA LEU A 84 1.74 -6.03 -9.32
C LEU A 84 1.04 -5.06 -8.38
N CYS A 85 1.30 -5.13 -7.06
CA CYS A 85 0.76 -4.18 -6.10
C CYS A 85 1.17 -2.73 -6.41
N ARG A 86 2.46 -2.49 -6.69
CA ARG A 86 2.98 -1.15 -7.08
C ARG A 86 2.33 -0.65 -8.36
N GLY A 87 2.19 -1.52 -9.37
CA GLY A 87 1.52 -1.19 -10.63
C GLY A 87 0.04 -0.84 -10.43
N VAL A 88 -0.69 -1.60 -9.61
CA VAL A 88 -2.09 -1.32 -9.27
C VAL A 88 -2.22 0.05 -8.58
N ALA A 89 -1.38 0.32 -7.58
CA ALA A 89 -1.40 1.59 -6.85
C ALA A 89 -1.11 2.78 -7.79
N GLN A 90 -0.08 2.66 -8.64
CA GLN A 90 0.25 3.66 -9.66
C GLN A 90 -0.95 3.93 -10.58
N HIS A 91 -1.53 2.87 -11.16
CA HIS A 91 -2.67 3.03 -12.06
C HIS A 91 -3.92 3.62 -11.41
N LEU A 92 -4.21 3.25 -10.16
CA LEU A 92 -5.36 3.77 -9.44
C LEU A 92 -5.16 5.24 -9.06
N SER A 93 -3.95 5.64 -8.65
CA SER A 93 -3.64 7.04 -8.36
C SER A 93 -3.90 7.94 -9.57
N ILE A 94 -3.54 7.47 -10.78
CA ILE A 94 -3.78 8.18 -12.04
C ILE A 94 -5.28 8.20 -12.36
N ARG A 95 -5.95 7.04 -12.32
CA ARG A 95 -7.38 6.93 -12.68
C ARG A 95 -8.30 7.72 -11.74
N LEU A 96 -7.93 7.85 -10.47
CA LEU A 96 -8.75 8.46 -9.43
C LEU A 96 -8.27 9.87 -9.04
N ASN A 97 -7.38 10.49 -9.83
CA ASN A 97 -6.86 11.84 -9.58
C ASN A 97 -7.93 12.94 -9.51
N SER A 98 -9.11 12.70 -10.09
CA SER A 98 -10.26 13.61 -10.00
C SER A 98 -10.96 13.53 -8.64
N ARG A 99 -10.86 12.38 -7.97
CA ARG A 99 -11.48 12.09 -6.68
C ARG A 99 -10.55 12.38 -5.50
N TYR A 100 -9.27 12.03 -5.66
CA TYR A 100 -8.21 12.22 -4.66
C TYR A 100 -7.17 13.20 -5.20
N SER A 101 -6.89 14.27 -4.45
CA SER A 101 -5.91 15.28 -4.83
C SER A 101 -4.47 14.82 -4.63
N SER A 102 -4.28 13.82 -3.79
CA SER A 102 -3.00 13.20 -3.49
C SER A 102 -3.16 11.69 -3.35
N SER A 103 -2.09 10.97 -3.60
CA SER A 103 -2.04 9.53 -3.38
C SER A 103 -0.65 9.16 -2.88
N VAL A 104 -0.59 8.26 -1.90
CA VAL A 104 0.65 7.79 -1.30
C VAL A 104 0.62 6.29 -1.14
N MET A 105 1.79 5.67 -1.16
CA MET A 105 1.97 4.25 -0.88
C MET A 105 3.01 4.07 0.22
N VAL A 106 2.61 3.39 1.29
CA VAL A 106 3.47 2.99 2.40
C VAL A 106 3.82 1.51 2.17
N GLU A 107 5.08 1.26 1.84
CA GLU A 107 5.61 -0.08 1.66
C GLU A 107 6.36 -0.51 2.92
N ILE A 108 5.92 -1.62 3.49
CA ILE A 108 6.37 -2.16 4.75
C ILE A 108 7.12 -3.46 4.46
N ASN A 109 8.40 -3.51 4.82
CA ASN A 109 9.22 -4.70 4.64
C ASN A 109 9.16 -5.58 5.90
N SER A 110 8.48 -6.73 5.82
CA SER A 110 8.30 -7.62 6.97
C SER A 110 9.62 -8.17 7.53
N HIS A 111 10.60 -8.51 6.68
CA HIS A 111 11.89 -9.06 7.12
C HIS A 111 12.65 -8.08 8.01
N SER A 112 12.59 -6.79 7.66
CA SER A 112 13.17 -5.71 8.47
C SER A 112 12.33 -5.45 9.72
N LEU A 113 11.00 -5.59 9.64
CA LEU A 113 10.05 -5.45 10.73
C LEU A 113 10.05 -6.59 11.76
N PHE A 114 10.49 -7.81 11.43
CA PHE A 114 10.47 -8.92 12.38
C PHE A 114 11.86 -9.20 12.98
N SER A 115 12.94 -8.92 12.23
CA SER A 115 14.31 -9.20 12.68
C SER A 115 14.88 -8.19 13.69
N LYS A 116 14.65 -6.89 13.50
CA LYS A 116 15.10 -5.84 14.44
C LYS A 116 14.17 -5.62 15.63
N TRP A 117 13.01 -6.27 15.63
CA TRP A 117 11.84 -5.92 16.45
C TRP A 117 11.47 -7.07 17.38
N PHE A 118 12.42 -7.90 17.79
CA PHE A 118 12.15 -8.89 18.84
C PHE A 118 12.38 -8.31 20.27
N SER A 119 13.02 -7.14 20.40
CA SER A 119 13.45 -6.60 21.70
C SER A 119 12.69 -5.35 22.21
N GLU A 120 12.01 -4.55 21.38
CA GLU A 120 11.35 -3.27 21.79
C GLU A 120 10.00 -2.95 21.09
N SER A 121 9.38 -3.92 20.41
CA SER A 121 8.72 -3.70 19.11
C SER A 121 7.27 -3.28 19.01
N GLY A 122 6.43 -3.48 20.02
CA GLY A 122 5.00 -3.15 19.89
C GLY A 122 4.77 -1.65 19.65
N LYS A 123 5.56 -0.79 20.32
CA LYS A 123 5.38 0.66 20.29
C LYS A 123 5.72 1.27 18.94
N LEU A 124 6.75 0.78 18.27
CA LEU A 124 7.17 1.31 16.98
C LEU A 124 6.20 0.88 15.86
N VAL A 125 5.66 -0.36 15.93
CA VAL A 125 4.64 -0.82 14.97
C VAL A 125 3.38 0.02 15.14
N LEU A 126 2.94 0.23 16.39
CA LEU A 126 1.81 1.12 16.68
C LEU A 126 2.05 2.52 16.13
N ARG A 127 3.21 3.14 16.42
CA ARG A 127 3.55 4.47 15.88
C ARG A 127 3.54 4.54 14.35
N MET A 128 4.02 3.49 13.66
CA MET A 128 3.99 3.44 12.21
C MET A 128 2.54 3.40 11.69
N PHE A 129 1.68 2.59 12.31
CA PHE A 129 0.26 2.56 11.95
C PHE A 129 -0.46 3.86 12.34
N ASP A 130 -0.10 4.50 13.45
CA ASP A 130 -0.61 5.83 13.82
C ASP A 130 -0.28 6.86 12.72
N GLN A 131 0.94 6.84 12.16
CA GLN A 131 1.31 7.70 11.03
C GLN A 131 0.52 7.38 9.75
N ILE A 132 0.25 6.09 9.49
CA ILE A 132 -0.58 5.67 8.34
C ILE A 132 -2.03 6.16 8.53
N ASP A 133 -2.54 6.08 9.75
CA ASP A 133 -3.87 6.56 10.12
C ASP A 133 -3.96 8.08 9.97
N GLU A 134 -2.96 8.84 10.45
CA GLU A 134 -2.85 10.29 10.24
C GLU A 134 -2.87 10.67 8.74
N LEU A 135 -2.18 9.92 7.89
CA LEU A 135 -2.24 10.12 6.43
C LEU A 135 -3.62 9.81 5.85
N ALA A 136 -4.34 8.86 6.44
CA ALA A 136 -5.67 8.43 6.01
C ALA A 136 -6.81 9.31 6.54
N GLU A 137 -6.56 10.16 7.54
CA GLU A 137 -7.52 11.16 8.02
C GLU A 137 -7.86 12.20 6.95
N ASP A 138 -6.92 12.49 6.03
CA ASP A 138 -7.21 13.29 4.86
C ASP A 138 -8.08 12.50 3.86
N GLY A 139 -9.39 12.74 3.88
CA GLY A 139 -10.35 12.13 2.95
C GLY A 139 -10.17 12.50 1.47
N ARG A 140 -9.19 13.35 1.13
CA ARG A 140 -8.76 13.67 -0.24
C ARG A 140 -7.43 13.02 -0.61
N CYS A 141 -6.78 12.33 0.32
CA CYS A 141 -5.59 11.51 0.10
C CYS A 141 -5.97 10.03 -0.04
N MET A 142 -5.47 9.36 -1.08
CA MET A 142 -5.59 7.91 -1.19
C MET A 142 -4.33 7.23 -0.65
N VAL A 143 -4.47 6.42 0.40
CA VAL A 143 -3.35 5.72 1.03
C VAL A 143 -3.37 4.24 0.63
N PHE A 144 -2.27 3.77 0.03
CA PHE A 144 -2.01 2.36 -0.21
C PHE A 144 -1.03 1.84 0.83
N VAL A 145 -1.34 0.70 1.46
CA VAL A 145 -0.40 0.03 2.37
C VAL A 145 -0.03 -1.32 1.76
N LEU A 146 1.25 -1.50 1.46
CA LEU A 146 1.80 -2.77 1.00
C LEU A 146 2.64 -3.38 2.10
N ILE A 147 2.30 -4.60 2.51
CA ILE A 147 3.10 -5.40 3.42
C ILE A 147 3.67 -6.55 2.61
N ASP A 148 4.97 -6.51 2.35
CA ASP A 148 5.66 -7.56 1.57
C ASP A 148 6.15 -8.70 2.47
N GLU A 149 6.25 -9.90 1.93
CA GLU A 149 6.80 -11.10 2.60
C GLU A 149 6.10 -11.45 3.94
N VAL A 150 4.76 -11.49 3.95
CA VAL A 150 4.02 -11.99 5.12
C VAL A 150 4.21 -13.50 5.24
N ILE A 151 5.20 -13.92 6.05
CA ILE A 151 5.40 -15.33 6.38
C ILE A 151 4.35 -15.70 7.44
N PHE A 152 3.40 -16.54 7.05
CA PHE A 152 2.55 -17.23 8.04
C PHE A 152 3.41 -18.32 8.71
N SER A 153 3.94 -18.06 9.90
CA SER A 153 4.51 -19.15 10.70
C SER A 153 3.36 -20.04 11.17
N THR A 154 3.32 -21.27 10.69
CA THR A 154 2.45 -22.33 11.25
C THR A 154 3.09 -22.90 12.50
#